data_AF-A0A914R1Z3-F1
#
_entry.id   AF-A0A914R1Z3-F1
#
_cell.length_a   1.000
_cell.length_b   1.000
_cell.length_c   1.000
_cell.angle_alpha   90.00
_cell.angle_beta   90.00
_cell.angle_gamma   90.00
#
_symmetry.space_group_name_H-M   'P 1'
#
loop_
_entity.id
_entity.type
_entity.pdbx_description
1 polymer ?
#
loop_
_entity_poly.entity_id
_entity_poly.type
_entity_poly.pdbx_seq_one_letter_code
_entity_poly.pdbx_strand_id
1 'polypeptide(L)' 'MYHNDSAGSKYGWRAIATPGEIAGYWKAFSNYGSGKISWKDIVMPSVELARNGVPISEYLGNVLKVKEHQFLITPSMK' A
#
# COMPACT_ATOMS: atom_id res chain seq x y z
N MET A 1 -17.69 11.92 13.54
CA MET A 1 -17.50 10.62 12.84
C MET A 1 -17.03 9.51 13.79
N TYR A 2 -16.12 9.77 14.73
CA TYR A 2 -15.60 8.75 15.69
C TYR A 2 -15.70 9.18 17.17
N HIS A 3 -16.84 9.74 17.59
CA HIS A 3 -16.99 10.14 19.00
C HIS A 3 -16.82 8.91 19.92
N ASN A 4 -15.84 8.98 20.83
CA ASN A 4 -15.47 7.90 21.76
C ASN A 4 -15.03 6.57 21.10
N ASP A 5 -14.67 6.56 19.82
CA ASP A 5 -14.17 5.37 19.10
C ASP A 5 -12.82 5.65 18.42
N SER A 6 -11.78 5.87 19.23
CA SER A 6 -10.41 6.11 18.77
C SER A 6 -9.79 4.90 18.05
N ALA A 7 -10.32 3.69 18.26
CA ALA A 7 -9.87 2.50 17.56
C ALA A 7 -10.45 2.44 16.14
N GLY A 8 -11.73 2.78 15.96
CA GLY A 8 -12.41 2.82 14.67
C GLY A 8 -11.86 3.87 13.70
N SER A 9 -11.16 4.89 14.18
CA SER A 9 -10.44 5.86 13.34
C SER A 9 -9.05 5.38 12.89
N LYS A 10 -8.54 4.29 13.46
CA LYS A 10 -7.19 3.76 13.20
C LYS A 10 -7.20 2.38 12.55
N TYR A 11 -8.24 1.59 12.77
CA TYR A 11 -8.31 0.19 12.39
C TYR A 11 -9.60 -0.16 11.67
N GLY A 12 -9.50 -1.14 10.79
CA GLY A 12 -10.63 -1.64 10.00
C GLY A 12 -11.07 -0.69 8.89
N TRP A 13 -12.08 -1.13 8.14
CA TRP A 13 -12.58 -0.46 6.94
C TRP A 13 -13.15 0.92 7.19
N ARG A 14 -13.66 1.20 8.40
CA ARG A 14 -14.18 2.54 8.74
C ARG A 14 -13.07 3.59 8.70
N ALA A 15 -11.83 3.21 9.04
CA ALA A 15 -10.70 4.13 9.07
C ALA A 15 -10.21 4.58 7.67
N ILE A 16 -10.71 4.01 6.57
CA ILE A 16 -10.22 4.30 5.24
C ILE A 16 -10.87 5.56 4.63
N ALA A 17 -10.05 6.42 4.03
CA ALA A 17 -10.51 7.50 3.15
C ALA A 17 -10.43 7.05 1.68
N THR A 18 -10.96 7.86 0.76
CA THR A 18 -10.83 7.59 -0.68
C THR A 18 -9.35 7.54 -1.11
N PRO A 19 -8.82 6.39 -1.58
CA PRO A 19 -7.43 6.29 -2.01
C PRO A 19 -7.18 7.10 -3.30
N GLY A 20 -6.17 7.98 -3.28
CA GLY A 20 -5.85 8.87 -4.42
C GLY A 20 -4.50 8.62 -5.08
N GLU A 21 -3.70 7.68 -4.58
CA GLU A 21 -2.29 7.49 -4.94
C GLU A 21 -2.08 7.20 -6.44
N ILE A 22 -2.79 6.20 -7.00
CA ILE A 22 -2.68 5.84 -8.42
C ILE A 22 -3.14 6.99 -9.33
N ALA A 23 -4.21 7.70 -8.96
CA ALA A 23 -4.67 8.87 -9.70
C ALA A 23 -3.64 10.01 -9.66
N GLY A 24 -2.99 10.21 -8.51
CA GLY A 24 -1.90 11.17 -8.35
C GLY A 24 -0.70 10.84 -9.22
N TYR A 25 -0.27 9.58 -9.22
CA TYR A 25 0.85 9.12 -10.06
C TYR A 25 0.53 9.24 -11.55
N TRP A 26 -0.68 8.86 -11.98
CA TRP A 26 -1.11 9.03 -13.36
C TRP A 26 -1.13 10.51 -13.78
N LYS A 27 -1.61 11.40 -12.91
CA LYS A 27 -1.60 12.85 -13.17
C LYS A 27 -0.17 13.40 -13.28
N ALA A 28 0.73 12.96 -12.41
CA ALA A 28 2.14 13.34 -12.47
C ALA A 28 2.81 12.83 -13.76
N PHE A 29 2.57 11.56 -14.13
CA PHE A 29 3.06 10.97 -15.36
C PHE A 29 2.50 11.68 -16.60
N SER A 30 1.21 12.01 -16.61
CA SER A 30 0.55 12.67 -17.74
C SER A 30 1.05 14.10 -17.95
N ASN A 31 1.31 14.82 -16.86
CA ASN A 31 1.71 16.24 -16.92
C ASN A 31 3.22 16.43 -17.06
N TYR A 32 4.02 15.53 -16.48
CA TYR A 32 5.47 15.70 -16.30
C TYR A 32 6.30 14.49 -16.74
N GLY A 33 5.67 13.48 -17.34
CA GLY A 33 6.37 12.33 -17.88
C GLY A 33 7.39 12.73 -18.94
N SER A 34 8.51 12.01 -19.01
CA SER A 34 9.60 12.33 -19.92
C SER A 34 9.26 12.14 -21.41
N GLY A 35 8.12 11.49 -21.71
CA GLY A 35 7.74 11.05 -23.05
C GLY A 35 8.57 9.89 -23.61
N LYS A 36 9.61 9.44 -22.89
CA LYS A 36 10.54 8.39 -23.34
C LYS A 36 10.21 7.00 -22.82
N ILE A 37 9.47 6.93 -21.72
CA ILE A 37 9.12 5.70 -21.00
C ILE A 37 7.61 5.65 -20.89
N SER A 38 6.99 4.52 -21.23
CA SER A 38 5.53 4.39 -21.12
C SER A 38 5.12 4.17 -19.66
N TRP A 39 3.85 4.41 -19.34
CA TRP A 39 3.30 4.13 -18.01
C TRP A 39 3.50 2.66 -17.61
N LYS A 40 3.32 1.75 -18.58
CA LYS A 40 3.52 0.32 -18.38
C LYS A 40 4.95 0.01 -17.95
N ASP A 41 5.94 0.62 -18.60
CA ASP A 41 7.36 0.35 -18.32
C ASP A 41 7.75 0.78 -16.89
N ILE A 42 7.09 1.78 -16.32
CA ILE A 42 7.31 2.21 -14.93
C ILE A 42 6.71 1.20 -13.95
N VAL A 43 5.53 0.65 -14.24
CA VAL A 43 4.78 -0.20 -13.31
C VAL A 43 5.23 -1.68 -13.35
N MET A 44 5.61 -2.18 -14.53
CA MET A 44 5.92 -3.61 -14.71
C MET A 44 7.02 -4.16 -13.80
N PRO A 45 8.12 -3.45 -13.51
CA PRO A 45 9.12 -3.94 -12.56
C PRO A 45 8.52 -4.27 -11.18
N SER A 46 7.61 -3.43 -10.67
CA SER A 46 6.93 -3.69 -9.38
C SER A 46 5.97 -4.89 -9.45
N VAL A 47 5.30 -5.10 -10.59
CA VAL A 47 4.44 -6.27 -10.81
C VAL A 47 5.25 -7.56 -10.77
N GLU A 48 6.43 -7.57 -11.39
CA GLU A 48 7.32 -8.73 -11.39
C GLU A 48 7.83 -9.04 -9.99
N LEU A 49 8.29 -8.04 -9.24
CA LEU A 49 8.70 -8.22 -7.84
C LEU A 49 7.56 -8.76 -6.97
N ALA A 50 6.33 -8.28 -7.15
CA ALA A 50 5.18 -8.75 -6.38
C ALA A 50 4.77 -10.20 -6.72
N ARG A 51 4.93 -10.63 -7.97
CA ARG A 51 4.61 -12.00 -8.42
C ARG A 51 5.70 -13.01 -8.05
N ASN A 52 6.96 -12.61 -8.17
CA ASN A 52 8.11 -13.49 -7.97
C ASN A 52 8.60 -13.50 -6.51
N GLY A 53 8.19 -12.51 -5.73
CA GLY A 53 8.62 -12.34 -4.34
C GLY A 53 9.97 -11.61 -4.22
N VAL A 54 10.24 -11.15 -3.00
CA VAL A 54 11.49 -10.47 -2.62
C VAL A 54 11.94 -10.95 -1.23
N PRO A 55 13.24 -11.00 -0.95
CA PRO A 55 13.72 -11.27 0.40
C PRO A 55 13.29 -10.14 1.35
N ILE A 56 12.89 -10.52 2.57
CA ILE A 56 12.49 -9.57 3.61
C ILE A 56 13.74 -8.95 4.23
N SER A 57 13.82 -7.62 4.21
CA SER A 57 14.87 -6.89 4.93
C SER A 57 14.69 -7.02 6.44
N GLU A 58 15.78 -6.89 7.20
CA GLU A 58 15.72 -6.94 8.67
C GLU A 58 14.71 -5.95 9.25
N TYR A 59 14.69 -4.72 8.72
CA TYR A 59 13.75 -3.69 9.13
C TYR A 59 12.30 -4.11 8.89
N LEU A 60 11.98 -4.59 7.68
CA LEU A 60 10.62 -5.04 7.36
C LEU A 60 10.22 -6.24 8.23
N GLY A 61 11.14 -7.18 8.47
CA GLY A 61 10.91 -8.31 9.38
C GLY A 61 10.56 -7.86 10.80
N ASN A 62 11.25 -6.84 11.33
CA ASN A 62 10.94 -6.27 12.64
C ASN A 62 9.56 -5.61 12.67
N VAL A 63 9.20 -4.85 11.62
CA VAL A 63 7.85 -4.24 11.52
C VAL A 63 6.75 -5.29 11.43
N LEU A 64 6.97 -6.37 10.67
CA LEU A 64 6.01 -7.47 10.55
C LEU A 64 5.74 -8.13 11.90
N LYS A 65 6.78 -8.39 12.70
CA LYS A 65 6.62 -8.92 14.08
C LYS A 65 5.80 -7.98 14.97
N VAL A 66 6.07 -6.68 14.92
CA VAL A 66 5.31 -5.68 15.70
C VAL A 66 3.83 -5.64 15.31
N LYS A 67 3.50 -5.94 14.04
CA LYS A 67 2.14 -5.89 13.50
C LYS A 67 1.42 -7.25 13.46
N GLU A 68 2.09 -8.33 13.83
CA GLU A 68 1.60 -9.71 13.72
C GLU A 68 0.19 -9.88 14.30
N HIS A 69 -0.04 -9.42 15.53
CA HIS A 69 -1.35 -9.51 16.17
C HIS A 69 -2.46 -8.88 15.33
N GLN A 70 -2.21 -7.72 14.71
CA GLN A 70 -3.19 -7.02 13.87
C GLN A 70 -3.49 -7.78 12.58
N PHE A 71 -2.49 -8.44 11.98
CA PHE A 71 -2.70 -9.27 10.80
C PHE A 71 -3.55 -10.49 11.12
N LEU A 72 -3.27 -11.19 12.22
CA LEU A 72 -4.01 -12.40 12.61
C LEU A 72 -5.50 -12.16 12.92
N ILE A 73 -5.84 -10.97 13.42
CA ILE A 73 -7.25 -10.59 13.70
C ILE A 73 -7.96 -9.98 12.48
N THR A 74 -7.22 -9.59 11.43
CA THR A 74 -7.81 -8.99 10.22
C THR A 74 -8.33 -10.10 9.29
N PRO A 75 -9.65 -10.18 8.99
CA PRO A 75 -10.22 -11.32 8.26
C PRO A 75 -9.66 -11.53 6.85
N SER A 76 -9.28 -10.45 6.15
CA SER A 76 -8.76 -10.51 4.78
C SER A 76 -7.28 -10.89 4.69
N MET A 77 -6.60 -11.02 5.83
CA MET A 77 -5.17 -11.35 5.90
C MET A 77 -4.93 -12.80 6.35
N LYS A 78 -6.00 -13.61 6.38
CA LYS A 78 -5.96 -15.06 6.63
C LYS A 78 -5.93 -15.86 5.33
#